data_AF-A0A1Q7RN20-F1
#
_entry.id   AF-A0A1Q7RN20-F1
#
_cell.length_a   1.000
_cell.length_b   1.000
_cell.length_c   1.000
_cell.angle_alpha   90.00
_cell.angle_beta   90.00
_cell.angle_gamma   90.00
#
_symmetry.space_group_name_H-M   'P 1'
#
loop_
_entity.id
_entity.type
_entity.pdbx_description
1 polymer ?
#
loop_
_entity_poly.entity_id
_entity_poly.type
_entity_poly.pdbx_seq_one_letter_code
_entity_poly.pdbx_strand_id
1 'polypeptide(L)'
;MARLSLLDLCFALLSAALLILSFPKFDLSPLAWIALVPLLLALEGKTATRACLLAFVTGLGFFAGLFYWIWAVPGYNLLDELLLAVYLSPYIGLWGLGVTWIRKRTQLGVALVAPPLWVTLEYVRSNLSFLSLPWMLLGHSQYLHPVLLQVTSVTGVYGLTFLIVLVNAAIAETASHVRQAPSRPAPSWPAPPVSVAVALTLLIGTTLYGSLVLSRGTFPRIGSGMHRMRPQSSPTTRDSRAWQPTRRRP
;
A
#
# COMPACT_ATOMS: atom_id res chain seq x y z
N MET A 1 3.27 -28.37 12.87
CA MET A 1 2.86 -27.13 12.16
C MET A 1 1.69 -26.48 12.89
N ALA A 2 1.80 -25.21 13.28
CA ALA A 2 0.80 -24.54 14.12
C ALA A 2 -0.56 -24.41 13.42
N ARG A 3 -1.65 -24.73 14.13
CA ARG A 3 -3.03 -24.52 13.66
C ARG A 3 -3.33 -23.03 13.55
N LEU A 4 -4.38 -22.68 12.80
CA LEU A 4 -4.95 -21.33 12.84
C LEU A 4 -5.67 -21.17 14.19
N SER A 5 -5.37 -20.08 14.88
CA SER A 5 -5.96 -19.70 16.15
C SER A 5 -6.75 -18.41 16.01
N LEU A 6 -7.63 -18.12 16.98
CA LEU A 6 -8.36 -16.86 17.04
C LEU A 6 -7.39 -15.65 17.07
N LEU A 7 -6.26 -15.80 17.77
CA LEU A 7 -5.24 -14.75 17.86
C LEU A 7 -4.64 -14.40 16.48
N ASP A 8 -4.38 -15.41 15.64
CA ASP A 8 -3.86 -15.17 14.28
C ASP A 8 -4.86 -14.36 13.44
N LEU A 9 -6.16 -14.65 13.61
CA LEU A 9 -7.23 -13.92 12.93
C LEU A 9 -7.34 -12.49 13.46
N CYS A 10 -7.23 -12.29 14.78
CA CYS A 10 -7.19 -10.95 15.38
C CYS A 10 -6.02 -10.13 14.83
N PHE A 11 -4.84 -10.72 14.66
CA PHE A 11 -3.68 -10.03 14.06
C PHE A 11 -3.90 -9.71 12.58
N ALA A 12 -4.49 -10.62 11.80
CA ALA A 12 -4.86 -10.35 10.41
C ALA A 12 -5.86 -9.18 10.30
N LEU A 13 -6.90 -9.17 11.12
CA LEU A 13 -7.90 -8.08 11.15
C LEU A 13 -7.32 -6.77 11.70
N LEU A 14 -6.41 -6.83 12.67
CA LEU A 14 -5.69 -5.66 13.16
C LEU A 14 -4.83 -5.05 12.05
N SER A 15 -4.11 -5.87 11.28
CA SER A 15 -3.38 -5.38 10.09
C SER A 15 -4.31 -4.71 9.09
N ALA A 16 -5.47 -5.31 8.80
CA ALA A 16 -6.46 -4.71 7.90
C ALA A 16 -6.93 -3.34 8.40
N ALA A 17 -7.26 -3.22 9.70
CA ALA A 17 -7.68 -1.96 10.30
C ALA A 17 -6.57 -0.89 10.22
N LEU A 18 -5.33 -1.23 10.57
CA LEU A 18 -4.19 -0.31 10.48
C LEU A 18 -3.95 0.17 9.05
N LEU A 19 -4.08 -0.73 8.07
CA LEU A 19 -4.01 -0.36 6.66
C LEU A 19 -5.13 0.63 6.30
N ILE A 20 -6.41 0.34 6.60
CA ILE A 20 -7.53 1.25 6.32
C ILE A 20 -7.29 2.65 6.90
N LEU A 21 -6.85 2.72 8.16
CA LEU A 21 -6.58 3.99 8.85
C LEU A 21 -5.43 4.78 8.23
N SER A 22 -4.55 4.13 7.46
CA SER A 22 -3.40 4.77 6.80
C SER A 22 -3.77 5.53 5.52
N PHE A 23 -5.02 5.40 5.05
CA PHE A 23 -5.49 5.93 3.79
C PHE A 23 -6.53 7.07 3.98
N PRO A 24 -6.86 7.81 2.90
CA PRO A 24 -7.87 8.86 2.90
C PRO A 24 -9.18 8.49 3.60
N LYS A 25 -9.76 9.50 4.28
CA LYS A 25 -10.79 9.47 5.35
C LYS A 25 -10.19 9.57 6.75
N PHE A 26 -9.04 8.93 6.99
CA PHE A 26 -8.38 8.92 8.29
C PHE A 26 -6.98 9.54 8.25
N ASP A 27 -6.25 9.36 7.14
CA ASP A 27 -4.95 9.99 6.86
C ASP A 27 -3.87 9.75 7.94
N LEU A 28 -3.99 8.65 8.69
CA LEU A 28 -3.02 8.25 9.71
C LEU A 28 -1.84 7.51 9.06
N SER A 29 -1.17 8.19 8.13
CA SER A 29 -0.02 7.70 7.37
C SER A 29 1.12 7.06 8.20
N PRO A 30 1.41 7.44 9.47
CA PRO A 30 2.37 6.71 10.29
C PRO A 30 2.00 5.25 10.53
N LEU A 31 0.71 4.91 10.53
CA LEU A 31 0.26 3.53 10.76
C LEU A 31 0.70 2.58 9.65
N ALA A 32 0.90 3.06 8.41
CA ALA A 32 1.35 2.23 7.29
C ALA A 32 2.69 1.54 7.58
N TRP A 33 3.55 2.21 8.35
CA TRP A 33 4.89 1.74 8.74
C TRP A 33 4.89 0.59 9.75
N ILE A 34 3.73 0.33 10.38
CA ILE A 34 3.53 -0.77 11.33
C ILE A 34 2.33 -1.68 10.96
N ALA A 35 1.59 -1.33 9.91
CA ALA A 35 0.33 -1.97 9.57
C ALA A 35 0.46 -3.45 9.18
N LEU A 36 1.61 -3.89 8.65
CA LEU A 36 1.85 -5.29 8.27
C LEU A 36 2.54 -6.08 9.37
N VAL A 37 3.03 -5.45 10.44
CA VAL A 37 3.69 -6.13 11.56
C VAL A 37 2.80 -7.21 12.19
N PRO A 38 1.53 -6.95 12.56
CA PRO A 38 0.66 -7.98 13.13
C PRO A 38 0.48 -9.19 12.20
N LEU A 39 0.19 -8.94 10.92
CA LEU A 39 0.05 -10.00 9.92
C LEU A 39 1.32 -10.83 9.80
N LEU A 40 2.49 -10.20 9.64
CA LEU A 40 3.78 -10.90 9.53
C LEU A 40 4.05 -11.82 10.73
N LEU A 41 3.73 -11.36 11.94
CA LEU A 41 3.81 -12.17 13.16
C LEU A 41 2.81 -13.33 13.16
N ALA A 42 1.60 -13.15 12.62
CA ALA A 42 0.60 -14.22 12.48
C ALA A 42 1.00 -15.28 11.45
N LEU A 43 1.84 -14.94 10.47
CA LEU A 43 2.34 -15.89 9.45
C LEU A 43 3.41 -16.84 10.01
N GLU A 44 4.00 -16.54 11.17
CA GLU A 44 5.11 -17.31 11.72
C GLU A 44 4.72 -18.75 12.07
N GLY A 45 5.57 -19.69 11.66
CA GLY A 45 5.34 -21.12 11.88
C GLY A 45 4.14 -21.71 11.12
N LYS A 46 3.40 -20.91 10.32
CA LYS A 46 2.25 -21.38 9.52
C LYS A 46 2.70 -22.05 8.23
N THR A 47 1.82 -22.82 7.59
CA THR A 47 2.04 -23.33 6.23
C THR A 47 1.80 -22.23 5.20
N ALA A 48 2.36 -22.37 4.01
CA ALA A 48 2.13 -21.40 2.92
C ALA A 48 0.64 -21.21 2.63
N THR A 49 -0.15 -22.29 2.65
CA THR A 49 -1.61 -22.24 2.49
C THR A 49 -2.31 -21.47 3.63
N ARG A 50 -1.91 -21.70 4.89
CA ARG A 50 -2.48 -20.98 6.04
C ARG A 50 -2.11 -19.50 6.02
N ALA A 51 -0.87 -19.19 5.61
CA ALA A 51 -0.42 -17.82 5.43
C ALA A 51 -1.17 -17.12 4.30
N CYS A 52 -1.42 -17.83 3.20
CA CYS A 52 -2.29 -17.36 2.12
C CYS A 52 -3.68 -16.98 2.66
N LEU A 53 -4.31 -17.86 3.44
CA LEU A 53 -5.63 -17.61 3.99
C LEU A 53 -5.65 -16.41 4.95
N LEU A 54 -4.69 -16.29 5.87
CA LEU A 54 -4.61 -15.14 6.80
C LEU A 54 -4.39 -13.81 6.06
N ALA A 55 -3.49 -13.80 5.08
CA ALA A 55 -3.21 -12.62 4.28
C ALA A 55 -4.39 -12.28 3.35
N PHE A 56 -5.09 -13.28 2.82
CA PHE A 56 -6.33 -13.09 2.07
C PHE A 56 -7.44 -12.47 2.93
N VAL A 57 -7.64 -12.95 4.16
CA VAL A 57 -8.59 -12.33 5.11
C VAL A 57 -8.21 -10.90 5.45
N THR A 58 -6.90 -10.62 5.59
CA THR A 58 -6.41 -9.24 5.76
C THR A 58 -6.78 -8.38 4.55
N GLY A 59 -6.57 -8.90 3.34
CA GLY A 59 -6.99 -8.26 2.09
C GLY A 59 -8.48 -7.99 2.05
N LEU A 60 -9.32 -8.95 2.46
CA LEU A 60 -10.77 -8.79 2.44
C LEU A 60 -11.21 -7.65 3.34
N GLY A 61 -10.71 -7.62 4.58
CA GLY A 61 -11.01 -6.54 5.51
C GLY A 61 -10.52 -5.20 4.99
N PHE A 62 -9.28 -5.16 4.48
CA PHE A 62 -8.67 -3.93 3.97
C PHE A 62 -9.44 -3.34 2.79
N PHE A 63 -9.69 -4.13 1.74
CA PHE A 63 -10.35 -3.63 0.53
C PHE A 63 -11.82 -3.30 0.77
N ALA A 64 -12.56 -4.10 1.56
CA ALA A 64 -13.94 -3.80 1.90
C ALA A 64 -14.11 -2.50 2.70
N GLY A 65 -13.11 -2.11 3.50
CA GLY A 65 -13.15 -0.85 4.27
C GLY A 65 -12.72 0.38 3.47
N LEU A 66 -11.98 0.16 2.38
CA LEU A 66 -11.23 1.21 1.70
C LEU A 66 -11.93 1.78 0.47
N PHE A 67 -12.83 1.01 -0.16
CA PHE A 67 -13.68 1.48 -1.25
C PHE A 67 -15.02 2.06 -0.78
N TYR A 68 -15.08 2.56 0.46
CA TYR A 68 -16.29 3.16 1.06
C TYR A 68 -16.93 4.26 0.19
N TRP A 69 -16.14 4.95 -0.64
CA TRP A 69 -16.58 6.04 -1.49
C TRP A 69 -17.34 5.58 -2.74
N ILE A 70 -17.17 4.32 -3.18
CA ILE A 70 -17.89 3.77 -4.36
C ILE A 70 -19.38 3.63 -4.06
N TRP A 71 -19.77 3.51 -2.79
CA TRP A 71 -21.17 3.46 -2.35
C TRP A 71 -21.99 4.70 -2.73
N ALA A 72 -21.36 5.80 -3.11
CA ALA A 72 -22.04 6.98 -3.66
C ALA A 72 -22.50 6.80 -5.12
N VAL A 73 -22.02 5.77 -5.83
CA VAL A 73 -22.35 5.49 -7.23
C VAL A 73 -23.73 4.84 -7.32
N PRO A 74 -24.68 5.40 -8.10
CA PRO A 74 -26.00 4.80 -8.28
C PRO A 74 -25.92 3.37 -8.83
N GLY A 75 -26.61 2.44 -8.16
CA GLY A 75 -26.66 1.02 -8.55
C GLY A 75 -25.55 0.15 -7.95
N TYR A 76 -24.52 0.75 -7.34
CA TYR A 76 -23.50 0.00 -6.61
C TYR A 76 -24.10 -0.63 -5.35
N ASN A 77 -23.86 -1.92 -5.14
CA ASN A 77 -24.47 -2.67 -4.06
C ASN A 77 -23.45 -3.60 -3.37
N LEU A 78 -23.90 -4.30 -2.34
CA LEU A 78 -23.05 -5.18 -1.53
C LEU A 78 -22.37 -6.29 -2.35
N LEU A 79 -23.04 -6.83 -3.38
CA LEU A 79 -22.44 -7.87 -4.22
C LEU A 79 -21.24 -7.31 -4.98
N ASP A 80 -21.35 -6.10 -5.53
CA ASP A 80 -20.25 -5.43 -6.25
C ASP A 80 -19.05 -5.21 -5.32
N GLU A 81 -19.30 -4.73 -4.09
CA GLU A 81 -18.25 -4.54 -3.07
C GLU A 81 -17.57 -5.85 -2.69
N LEU A 82 -18.36 -6.93 -2.48
CA LEU A 82 -17.81 -8.24 -2.15
C LEU A 82 -17.00 -8.81 -3.31
N LEU A 83 -17.46 -8.66 -4.55
CA LEU A 83 -16.72 -9.09 -5.74
C LEU A 83 -15.41 -8.32 -5.88
N LEU A 84 -15.43 -7.01 -5.64
CA LEU A 84 -14.23 -6.16 -5.67
C LEU A 84 -13.23 -6.58 -4.59
N ALA A 85 -13.67 -6.76 -3.35
CA ALA A 85 -12.83 -7.21 -2.25
C ALA A 85 -12.25 -8.61 -2.53
N VAL A 86 -13.06 -9.55 -3.01
CA VAL A 86 -12.61 -10.91 -3.38
C VAL A 86 -11.67 -10.89 -4.59
N TYR A 87 -11.82 -9.96 -5.52
CA TYR A 87 -10.90 -9.79 -6.65
C TYR A 87 -9.52 -9.29 -6.21
N LEU A 88 -9.46 -8.36 -5.24
CA LEU A 88 -8.22 -7.72 -4.81
C LEU A 88 -7.47 -8.47 -3.69
N SER A 89 -8.21 -9.18 -2.82
CA SER A 89 -7.63 -9.94 -1.71
C SER A 89 -6.61 -11.02 -2.09
N PRO A 90 -6.72 -11.72 -3.25
CA PRO A 90 -5.73 -12.66 -3.73
C PRO A 90 -4.33 -12.08 -3.85
N TYR A 91 -4.16 -10.79 -4.17
CA TYR A 91 -2.82 -10.19 -4.23
C TYR A 91 -2.14 -10.20 -2.86
N ILE A 92 -2.88 -9.94 -1.78
CA ILE A 92 -2.34 -10.02 -0.40
C ILE A 92 -2.19 -11.49 0.03
N GLY A 93 -3.14 -12.35 -0.35
CA GLY A 93 -3.06 -13.80 -0.13
C GLY A 93 -1.80 -14.43 -0.75
N LEU A 94 -1.55 -14.16 -2.03
CA LEU A 94 -0.38 -14.61 -2.77
C LEU A 94 0.92 -14.05 -2.18
N TRP A 95 0.90 -12.83 -1.66
CA TRP A 95 2.03 -12.28 -0.92
C TRP A 95 2.33 -13.11 0.34
N GLY A 96 1.33 -13.38 1.19
CA GLY A 96 1.51 -14.19 2.39
C GLY A 96 1.96 -15.63 2.10
N LEU A 97 1.42 -16.21 1.02
CA LEU A 97 1.84 -17.50 0.48
C LEU A 97 3.31 -17.48 0.08
N GLY A 98 3.70 -16.52 -0.76
CA GLY A 98 5.05 -16.38 -1.30
C GLY A 98 6.08 -16.13 -0.22
N VAL A 99 5.80 -15.21 0.71
CA VAL A 99 6.68 -14.94 1.86
C VAL A 99 6.94 -16.21 2.66
N THR A 100 5.89 -16.94 3.02
CA THR A 100 6.02 -18.15 3.84
C THR A 100 6.70 -19.28 3.08
N TRP A 101 6.37 -19.46 1.79
CA TRP A 101 6.92 -20.52 0.95
C TRP A 101 8.41 -20.32 0.68
N ILE A 102 8.82 -19.11 0.25
CA ILE A 102 10.22 -18.79 -0.04
C ILE A 102 11.06 -18.91 1.23
N ARG A 103 10.62 -18.34 2.35
CA ARG A 103 11.37 -18.40 3.61
C ARG A 103 11.60 -19.83 4.09
N LYS A 104 10.60 -20.71 3.95
CA LYS A 104 10.77 -22.13 4.32
C LYS A 104 11.75 -22.88 3.44
N ARG A 105 11.85 -22.52 2.16
CA ARG A 105 12.74 -23.18 1.18
C ARG A 105 14.17 -22.66 1.25
N THR A 106 14.35 -21.37 1.54
CA THR A 106 15.63 -20.65 1.42
C THR A 106 16.23 -20.22 2.75
N GLN A 107 15.44 -20.24 3.84
CA GLN A 107 15.81 -19.72 5.17
C GLN A 107 16.18 -18.22 5.18
N LEU A 108 15.82 -17.48 4.13
CA LEU A 108 16.04 -16.03 4.08
C LEU A 108 15.18 -15.29 5.11
N GLY A 109 15.72 -14.16 5.61
CA GLY A 109 15.02 -13.25 6.50
C GLY A 109 13.77 -12.65 5.85
N VAL A 110 12.74 -12.37 6.65
CA VAL A 110 11.47 -11.82 6.14
C VAL A 110 11.66 -10.47 5.47
N ALA A 111 12.59 -9.64 5.96
CA ALA A 111 12.94 -8.34 5.40
C ALA A 111 13.50 -8.40 3.97
N LEU A 112 14.12 -9.51 3.57
CA LEU A 112 14.64 -9.69 2.21
C LEU A 112 13.57 -10.19 1.24
N VAL A 113 12.60 -10.95 1.75
CA VAL A 113 11.58 -11.63 0.92
C VAL A 113 10.30 -10.81 0.77
N ALA A 114 9.83 -10.20 1.85
CA ALA A 114 8.52 -9.54 1.88
C ALA A 114 8.41 -8.29 0.98
N PRO A 115 9.38 -7.35 0.97
CA PRO A 115 9.27 -6.14 0.15
C PRO A 115 9.23 -6.37 -1.37
N PRO A 116 10.16 -7.15 -1.98
CA PRO A 116 10.14 -7.33 -3.43
C PRO A 116 8.89 -8.09 -3.89
N LEU A 117 8.40 -9.07 -3.11
CA LEU A 117 7.15 -9.76 -3.42
C LEU A 117 5.93 -8.82 -3.39
N TRP A 118 5.84 -7.94 -2.38
CA TRP A 118 4.71 -6.99 -2.28
C TRP A 118 4.70 -6.06 -3.49
N VAL A 119 5.86 -5.47 -3.82
CA VAL A 119 6.02 -4.60 -4.98
C VAL A 119 5.68 -5.32 -6.27
N THR A 120 6.11 -6.57 -6.42
CA THR A 120 5.79 -7.38 -7.62
C THR A 120 4.29 -7.55 -7.78
N LEU A 121 3.57 -7.86 -6.69
CA LEU A 121 2.12 -8.06 -6.72
C LEU A 121 1.35 -6.75 -6.92
N GLU A 122 1.81 -5.64 -6.35
CA GLU A 122 1.29 -4.30 -6.69
C GLU A 122 1.52 -3.95 -8.16
N TYR A 123 2.70 -4.25 -8.69
CA TYR A 123 3.03 -3.99 -10.09
C TYR A 123 2.15 -4.82 -11.03
N VAL A 124 2.00 -6.13 -10.77
CA VAL A 124 1.11 -7.00 -11.56
C VAL A 124 -0.32 -6.49 -11.50
N ARG A 125 -0.84 -6.18 -10.31
CA ARG A 125 -2.19 -5.61 -10.12
C ARG A 125 -2.40 -4.31 -10.90
N SER A 126 -1.34 -3.52 -11.06
CA SER A 126 -1.38 -2.22 -11.74
C SER A 126 -1.27 -2.33 -13.26
N ASN A 127 -0.84 -3.47 -13.80
CA ASN A 127 -0.51 -3.64 -15.21
C ASN A 127 -1.23 -4.84 -15.88
N LEU A 128 -2.26 -5.39 -15.24
CA LEU A 128 -3.03 -6.54 -15.74
C LEU A 128 -4.07 -6.15 -16.82
N SER A 129 -3.66 -5.38 -17.83
CA SER A 129 -4.53 -4.96 -18.95
C SER A 129 -5.89 -4.42 -18.47
N PHE A 130 -7.02 -4.95 -18.95
CA PHE A 130 -8.37 -4.54 -18.55
C PHE A 130 -8.74 -4.86 -17.09
N LEU A 131 -7.99 -5.75 -16.41
CA LEU A 131 -8.15 -6.06 -14.99
C LEU A 131 -7.32 -5.13 -14.10
N SER A 132 -6.52 -4.23 -14.66
CA SER A 132 -5.65 -3.34 -13.88
C SER A 132 -6.49 -2.47 -12.92
N LEU A 133 -6.17 -2.54 -11.63
CA LEU A 133 -6.79 -1.68 -10.62
C LEU A 133 -5.72 -1.20 -9.62
N PRO A 134 -4.92 -0.18 -9.99
CA PRO A 134 -3.80 0.34 -9.20
C PRO A 134 -4.25 1.27 -8.05
N TRP A 135 -5.43 1.03 -7.50
CA TRP A 135 -5.94 1.85 -6.40
C TRP A 135 -5.23 1.51 -5.10
N MET A 136 -4.89 2.56 -4.34
CA MET A 136 -4.44 2.45 -2.95
C MET A 136 -3.23 1.52 -2.78
N LEU A 137 -2.24 1.71 -3.67
CA LEU A 137 -0.89 1.18 -3.48
C LEU A 137 -0.34 1.67 -2.13
N LEU A 138 0.42 0.84 -1.43
CA LEU A 138 0.86 1.14 -0.07
C LEU A 138 1.66 2.46 0.00
N GLY A 139 2.47 2.76 -1.02
CA GLY A 139 3.16 4.04 -1.13
C GLY A 139 2.25 5.27 -1.18
N HIS A 140 1.00 5.15 -1.65
CA HIS A 140 0.04 6.26 -1.68
C HIS A 140 -0.40 6.71 -0.28
N SER A 141 -0.26 5.85 0.75
CA SER A 141 -0.52 6.25 2.15
C SER A 141 0.33 7.45 2.61
N GLN A 142 1.45 7.72 1.93
CA GLN A 142 2.38 8.79 2.29
C GLN A 142 2.18 10.08 1.47
N TYR A 143 1.04 10.25 0.80
CA TYR A 143 0.80 11.41 -0.09
C TYR A 143 0.88 12.78 0.62
N LEU A 144 0.66 12.82 1.94
CA LEU A 144 0.81 14.03 2.77
C LEU A 144 2.26 14.33 3.18
N HIS A 145 3.24 13.53 2.77
CA HIS A 145 4.65 13.68 3.13
C HIS A 145 5.53 14.04 1.91
N PRO A 146 5.54 15.30 1.45
CA PRO A 146 6.27 15.74 0.27
C PRO A 146 7.76 15.35 0.25
N VAL A 147 8.40 15.32 1.43
CA VAL A 147 9.80 14.91 1.59
C VAL A 147 9.97 13.46 1.11
N LEU A 148 9.17 12.54 1.61
CA LEU A 148 9.22 11.13 1.21
C LEU A 148 8.82 10.94 -0.26
N LEU A 149 7.84 11.72 -0.74
CA LEU A 149 7.36 11.63 -2.11
C LEU A 149 8.45 11.90 -3.15
N GLN A 150 9.50 12.66 -2.85
CA GLN A 150 10.53 12.98 -3.84
C GLN A 150 11.19 11.72 -4.42
N VAL A 151 11.34 10.65 -3.64
CA VAL A 151 11.95 9.39 -4.13
C VAL A 151 11.16 8.76 -5.27
N THR A 152 9.85 9.04 -5.34
CA THR A 152 8.99 8.52 -6.41
C THR A 152 9.35 9.05 -7.79
N SER A 153 10.07 10.19 -7.88
CA SER A 153 10.63 10.67 -9.14
C SER A 153 11.67 9.73 -9.77
N VAL A 154 12.30 8.88 -8.95
CA VAL A 154 13.35 7.93 -9.38
C VAL A 154 12.79 6.52 -9.47
N THR A 155 12.04 6.09 -8.45
CA THR A 155 11.61 4.69 -8.31
C THR A 155 10.15 4.44 -8.68
N GLY A 156 9.40 5.50 -9.01
CA GLY A 156 7.95 5.47 -8.92
C GLY A 156 7.47 5.25 -7.48
N VAL A 157 6.15 5.08 -7.33
CA VAL A 157 5.50 4.78 -6.04
C VAL A 157 6.02 3.47 -5.40
N TYR A 158 6.47 2.53 -6.23
CA TYR A 158 6.92 1.20 -5.79
C TYR A 158 8.14 1.24 -4.87
N GLY A 159 9.06 2.20 -5.04
CA GLY A 159 10.19 2.35 -4.10
C GLY A 159 9.76 2.75 -2.70
N LEU A 160 8.70 3.57 -2.60
CA LEU A 160 8.13 3.94 -1.31
C LEU A 160 7.35 2.77 -0.69
N THR A 161 6.57 2.04 -1.49
CA THR A 161 5.96 0.76 -1.08
C THR A 161 7.04 -0.18 -0.53
N PHE A 162 8.13 -0.39 -1.26
CA PHE A 162 9.23 -1.27 -0.84
C PHE A 162 9.76 -0.89 0.54
N LEU A 163 10.05 0.40 0.74
CA LEU A 163 10.58 0.92 1.99
C LEU A 163 9.61 0.70 3.17
N ILE A 164 8.31 0.94 2.96
CA ILE A 164 7.28 0.72 4.00
C ILE A 164 7.22 -0.75 4.39
N VAL A 165 7.19 -1.67 3.42
CA VAL A 165 7.15 -3.12 3.71
C VAL A 165 8.44 -3.57 4.39
N LEU A 166 9.59 -3.01 4.01
CA LEU A 166 10.89 -3.32 4.61
C LEU A 166 10.92 -2.92 6.09
N VAL A 167 10.43 -1.73 6.44
CA VAL A 167 10.33 -1.27 7.84
C VAL A 167 9.41 -2.21 8.63
N ASN A 168 8.23 -2.53 8.10
CA ASN A 168 7.33 -3.49 8.75
C ASN A 168 8.00 -4.85 8.99
N ALA A 169 8.74 -5.36 7.99
CA ALA A 169 9.43 -6.63 8.09
C ALA A 169 10.58 -6.62 9.10
N ALA A 170 11.36 -5.54 9.17
CA ALA A 170 12.43 -5.36 10.15
C ALA A 170 11.87 -5.28 11.58
N ILE A 171 10.74 -4.58 11.78
CA ILE A 171 10.05 -4.53 13.07
C ILE A 171 9.53 -5.90 13.47
N ALA A 172 8.88 -6.63 12.55
CA ALA A 172 8.38 -7.97 12.82
C ALA A 172 9.51 -8.94 13.18
N GLU A 173 10.62 -8.92 12.43
CA GLU A 173 11.80 -9.74 12.71
C GLU A 173 12.39 -9.46 14.11
N THR A 174 12.50 -8.16 14.48
CA THR A 174 12.96 -7.75 15.81
C THR A 174 12.01 -8.26 16.91
N ALA A 175 10.69 -8.11 16.72
CA ALA A 175 9.70 -8.59 17.68
C ALA A 175 9.78 -10.11 17.87
N SER A 176 10.03 -10.86 16.79
CA SER A 176 10.19 -12.32 16.84
C SER A 176 11.47 -12.75 17.54
N HIS A 177 12.58 -12.03 17.34
CA HIS A 177 13.83 -12.27 18.08
C HIS A 177 13.64 -12.04 19.58
N VAL A 178 12.96 -10.96 19.97
CA VAL A 178 12.67 -10.67 21.39
C VAL A 178 11.78 -11.76 22.01
N ARG A 179 10.78 -12.27 21.27
CA ARG A 179 9.90 -13.35 21.74
C ARG A 179 10.60 -14.69 21.92
N GLN A 180 11.63 -14.95 21.11
CA GLN A 180 12.37 -16.21 21.09
C GLN A 180 13.66 -16.15 21.94
N ALA A 181 14.02 -14.98 22.46
CA ALA A 181 15.20 -14.80 23.31
C ALA A 181 15.10 -15.72 24.55
N PRO A 182 16.13 -16.53 24.85
CA PRO A 182 16.12 -17.37 26.04
C PRO A 182 15.95 -16.50 27.30
N SER A 183 15.17 -16.97 28.28
CA SER A 183 14.95 -16.32 29.59
C SER A 183 16.22 -16.19 30.46
N ARG A 184 17.42 -16.33 29.88
CA ARG A 184 18.68 -16.18 30.60
C ARG A 184 18.95 -14.70 30.87
N PRO A 185 19.44 -14.34 32.08
CA PRO A 185 19.86 -13.00 32.39
C PRO A 185 21.21 -12.74 31.69
N ALA A 186 21.17 -12.47 30.39
CA ALA A 186 22.31 -11.92 29.66
C ALA A 186 22.16 -10.38 29.67
N PRO A 187 23.20 -9.61 30.06
CA PRO A 187 23.09 -8.15 30.21
C PRO A 187 23.03 -7.36 28.89
N SER A 188 23.18 -8.04 27.74
CA SER A 188 23.21 -7.39 26.43
C SER A 188 21.89 -7.59 25.73
N TRP A 189 21.23 -6.49 25.38
CA TRP A 189 20.09 -6.52 24.47
C TRP A 189 20.54 -7.24 23.19
N PRO A 190 19.75 -8.20 22.65
CA PRO A 190 20.13 -8.87 21.41
C PRO A 190 20.32 -7.80 20.35
N ALA A 191 21.46 -7.83 19.65
CA ALA A 191 21.76 -6.86 18.61
C ALA A 191 20.58 -6.84 17.60
N PRO A 192 20.10 -5.65 17.19
CA PRO A 192 19.00 -5.57 16.25
C PRO A 192 19.38 -6.30 14.95
N PRO A 193 18.43 -6.96 14.28
CA PRO A 193 18.73 -7.62 13.02
C PRO A 193 19.23 -6.61 11.99
N VAL A 194 20.12 -7.05 11.10
CA VAL A 194 20.72 -6.19 10.04
C VAL A 194 19.66 -5.48 9.20
N SER A 195 18.48 -6.07 9.07
CA SER A 195 17.31 -5.48 8.41
C SER A 195 16.90 -4.12 9.00
N VAL A 196 17.06 -3.91 10.32
CA VAL A 196 16.81 -2.61 10.96
C VAL A 196 17.80 -1.56 10.48
N ALA A 197 19.09 -1.88 10.44
CA ALA A 197 20.11 -0.96 9.95
C ALA A 197 19.89 -0.60 8.48
N VAL A 198 19.53 -1.57 7.64
CA VAL A 198 19.19 -1.34 6.23
C VAL A 198 17.95 -0.46 6.10
N ALA A 199 16.87 -0.77 6.83
CA ALA A 199 15.63 0.00 6.80
C ALA A 199 15.85 1.46 7.23
N LEU A 200 16.60 1.68 8.32
CA LEU A 200 16.95 3.02 8.80
C LEU A 200 17.82 3.76 7.79
N THR A 201 18.82 3.09 7.20
CA THR A 201 19.70 3.70 6.20
C THR A 201 18.91 4.15 4.97
N LEU A 202 18.01 3.31 4.46
CA LEU A 202 17.17 3.66 3.30
C LEU A 202 16.14 4.74 3.65
N LEU A 203 15.57 4.71 4.86
CA LEU A 203 14.64 5.74 5.31
C LEU A 203 15.34 7.10 5.45
N ILE A 204 16.51 7.14 6.09
CA ILE A 204 17.34 8.34 6.22
C ILE A 204 17.78 8.83 4.84
N GLY A 205 18.24 7.93 3.96
CA GLY A 205 18.61 8.30 2.59
C GLY A 205 17.44 8.91 1.82
N THR A 206 16.24 8.34 1.96
CA THR A 206 15.01 8.82 1.33
C THR A 206 14.61 10.20 1.85
N THR A 207 14.66 10.41 3.17
CA THR A 207 14.32 11.71 3.76
C THR A 207 15.35 12.78 3.42
N LEU A 208 16.64 12.46 3.49
CA LEU A 208 17.72 13.36 3.10
C LEU A 208 17.61 13.75 1.62
N TYR A 209 17.41 12.78 0.73
CA TYR A 209 17.18 13.05 -0.69
C TYR A 209 16.00 14.00 -0.89
N GLY A 210 14.87 13.73 -0.23
CA GLY A 210 13.69 14.57 -0.31
C GLY A 210 13.91 16.00 0.19
N SER A 211 14.58 16.15 1.33
CA SER A 211 14.93 17.46 1.89
C SER A 211 15.90 18.22 0.99
N LEU A 212 16.87 17.54 0.37
CA LEU A 212 17.80 18.14 -0.59
C LEU A 212 17.09 18.60 -1.87
N VAL A 213 16.15 17.81 -2.40
CA VAL A 213 15.38 18.19 -3.59
C VAL A 213 14.48 19.40 -3.29
N LEU A 214 13.76 19.37 -2.18
CA LEU A 214 12.85 20.46 -1.80
C LEU A 214 13.60 21.75 -1.45
N SER A 215 14.78 21.66 -0.83
CA SER A 215 15.61 22.85 -0.52
C SER A 215 16.23 23.49 -1.77
N ARG A 216 16.42 22.74 -2.86
CA ARG A 216 16.93 23.27 -4.13
C ARG A 216 15.89 24.06 -4.93
N GLY A 217 14.63 24.10 -4.50
CA GLY A 217 13.64 25.05 -4.99
C GLY A 217 13.40 25.01 -6.50
N THR A 218 13.53 23.86 -7.16
CA THR A 218 13.08 23.65 -8.54
C THR A 218 11.56 23.54 -8.60
N PHE A 219 10.87 24.52 -8.05
CA PHE A 219 9.56 24.87 -8.57
C PHE A 219 9.84 25.63 -9.86
N PRO A 220 9.27 25.23 -11.01
CA PRO A 220 9.13 26.17 -12.09
C PRO A 220 8.51 27.40 -11.45
N ARG A 221 9.21 28.54 -11.43
CA ARG A 221 8.53 29.81 -11.22
C ARG A 221 7.43 29.77 -12.27
N ILE A 222 6.18 29.61 -11.86
CA ILE A 222 5.05 29.88 -12.74
C ILE A 222 5.31 31.32 -13.13
N GLY A 223 5.88 31.49 -14.31
CA GLY A 223 6.38 32.78 -14.76
C GLY A 223 5.23 33.74 -14.61
N SER A 224 5.57 34.94 -14.17
CA SER A 224 4.80 36.17 -14.25
C SER A 224 4.49 36.54 -15.72
N GLY A 225 3.94 35.58 -16.45
CA GLY A 225 3.53 35.56 -17.85
C GLY A 225 2.20 34.81 -17.98
N MET A 226 1.40 34.77 -16.92
CA MET A 226 -0.02 34.53 -17.02
C MET A 226 -0.61 35.76 -17.71
N HIS A 227 -0.51 35.80 -19.04
CA HIS A 227 -1.43 36.58 -19.86
C HIS A 227 -2.80 36.28 -19.29
N ARG A 228 -3.49 37.32 -18.78
CA ARG A 228 -4.89 37.24 -18.38
C ARG A 228 -5.62 36.47 -19.46
N MET A 229 -5.99 35.23 -19.21
CA MET A 229 -7.11 34.63 -19.92
C MET A 229 -8.27 35.53 -19.55
N ARG A 230 -8.58 36.48 -20.45
CA ARG A 230 -9.83 37.22 -20.36
C ARG A 230 -10.92 36.16 -20.25
N PRO A 231 -11.90 36.32 -19.34
CA PRO A 231 -13.08 35.48 -19.37
C PRO A 231 -13.58 35.50 -20.80
N GLN A 232 -13.67 34.33 -21.43
CA GLN A 232 -14.36 34.19 -22.68
C GLN A 232 -15.78 34.67 -22.39
N SER A 233 -16.12 35.86 -22.89
CA SER A 233 -17.45 36.42 -22.74
C SER A 233 -18.41 35.38 -23.25
N SER A 234 -19.20 34.81 -22.34
CA SER A 234 -20.36 33.99 -22.67
C SER A 234 -21.14 34.68 -23.78
N PRO A 235 -21.46 34.02 -24.91
CA PRO A 235 -22.40 34.58 -25.86
C PRO A 235 -23.77 34.57 -25.18
N THR A 236 -24.14 35.69 -24.58
CA THR A 236 -25.51 35.95 -24.19
C THR A 236 -26.34 36.10 -25.45
N THR A 237 -27.27 35.16 -25.59
CA THR A 237 -28.53 35.24 -26.35
C THR A 237 -28.49 35.33 -27.88
N ARG A 238 -29.22 34.38 -28.46
CA ARG A 238 -30.06 34.48 -29.66
C ARG A 238 -29.44 33.97 -30.97
N ASP A 239 -29.42 32.64 -31.12
CA ASP A 239 -29.68 32.04 -32.43
C ASP A 239 -30.46 30.72 -32.31
N SER A 240 -31.79 30.83 -32.39
CA SER A 240 -32.74 29.72 -32.29
C SER A 240 -32.98 29.02 -33.64
N ARG A 241 -31.92 28.81 -34.44
CA ARG A 241 -32.01 28.14 -35.75
C ARG A 241 -30.78 27.27 -36.05
N ALA A 242 -30.61 26.16 -35.34
CA ALA A 242 -29.65 25.14 -35.77
C ALA A 242 -29.89 23.75 -35.17
N TRP A 243 -31.11 23.20 -35.27
CA TRP A 243 -31.29 21.75 -35.31
C TRP A 243 -32.68 21.38 -35.86
N GLN A 244 -32.74 20.92 -37.12
CA GLN A 244 -33.90 20.22 -37.66
C GLN A 244 -33.45 18.79 -38.02
N PRO A 245 -34.02 17.74 -37.41
CA PRO A 245 -33.68 16.38 -37.78
C PRO A 245 -34.34 16.03 -39.11
N THR A 246 -33.53 15.87 -40.16
CA THR A 246 -33.95 15.36 -41.46
C THR A 246 -34.46 13.93 -41.30
N ARG A 247 -35.78 13.73 -41.42
CA ARG A 247 -36.36 12.43 -41.75
C ARG A 247 -35.99 12.08 -43.19
N ARG A 248 -35.30 10.96 -43.41
CA ARG A 248 -35.33 10.24 -44.68
C ARG A 248 -35.49 8.75 -44.41
N ARG A 249 -36.70 8.24 -44.67
CA ARG A 249 -36.94 6.86 -45.10
C ARG A 249 -36.81 6.81 -46.62
N PRO A 250 -36.43 5.67 -47.18
CA PRO A 250 -37.44 4.89 -47.91
C PRO A 250 -37.88 3.66 -47.12
#